data_AF-A0A388QML3-F1
#
_entry.id   AF-A0A388QML3-F1
#
_cell.length_a   1.000
_cell.length_b   1.000
_cell.length_c   1.000
_cell.angle_alpha   90.00
_cell.angle_beta   90.00
_cell.angle_gamma   90.00
#
_symmetry.space_group_name_H-M   'P 1'
#
loop_
_entity.id
_entity.type
_entity.pdbx_description
1 polymer ?
#
loop_
_entity_poly.entity_id
_entity_poly.type
_entity_poly.pdbx_seq_one_letter_code
_entity_poly.pdbx_strand_id
1 'polypeptide(L)'
;MNLKISACVLISFLIAFSIFSYVMFLPTNKIQAETPLPLNEDYYLSVQQDFFSKIDPYEKNVFIIGSSYIMALNTTQIHNYLALNDKDYQIYNLSIFGDGIKKRATTIDMIISAKPEVVVYGITEDDFSDPIPVNTLSAKPTSILPDPHEFFHVGFDMIENHLKLNFPDSPKAVTWVNLRQIMGTGADHEKYSPYPGSPFMKISSANTVTISDLELKNQVAYLGPFGQIKPPQNNPYLKSLKQVLDKLKENNIKVVLFVVPHHNYLLSKAPPEYEETFDFILKDIEEKYELNVYKRNLGYSDLPIWHDLSHVAVNKKSQPFSDDVAKMIQDVVG
;
A
#
# COMPACT_ATOMS: atom_id res chain seq x y z
N MET A 1 54.85 -3.24 18.28
CA MET A 1 53.60 -4.01 18.14
C MET A 1 53.96 -5.47 17.92
N ASN A 2 53.41 -6.42 18.68
CA ASN A 2 53.79 -7.82 18.59
C ASN A 2 53.29 -8.40 17.26
N LEU A 3 54.20 -8.88 16.40
CA LEU A 3 53.90 -9.37 15.06
C LEU A 3 52.80 -10.45 15.05
N LYS A 4 52.73 -11.27 16.11
CA LYS A 4 51.69 -12.28 16.30
C LYS A 4 50.31 -11.66 16.51
N ILE A 5 50.24 -10.57 17.29
CA ILE A 5 48.99 -9.86 17.55
C ILE A 5 48.50 -9.20 16.25
N SER A 6 49.39 -8.53 15.51
CA SER A 6 49.04 -7.91 14.23
C SER A 6 48.58 -8.92 13.18
N ALA A 7 49.24 -10.08 13.10
CA ALA A 7 48.83 -11.16 12.21
C ALA A 7 47.46 -11.73 12.59
N CYS A 8 47.19 -11.97 13.88
CA CYS A 8 45.88 -12.42 14.35
C CYS A 8 44.76 -11.41 14.04
N VAL A 9 45.02 -10.11 14.23
CA VAL A 9 44.06 -9.05 13.91
C VAL A 9 43.77 -9.03 12.41
N LEU A 10 44.80 -9.11 11.57
CA LEU A 10 44.64 -9.12 10.11
C LEU A 10 43.86 -10.35 9.63
N ILE A 11 44.17 -11.53 10.15
CA ILE A 11 43.46 -12.78 9.83
C ILE A 11 41.99 -12.67 10.27
N SER A 12 41.73 -12.15 11.46
CA SER A 12 40.36 -11.97 11.96
C SER A 12 39.57 -11.00 11.08
N PHE A 13 40.20 -9.91 10.64
CA PHE A 13 39.60 -8.97 9.71
C PHE A 13 39.30 -9.62 8.35
N LEU A 14 40.24 -10.38 7.79
CA LEU A 14 40.04 -11.08 6.52
C LEU A 14 38.92 -12.12 6.60
N ILE A 15 38.82 -12.88 7.70
CA ILE A 15 37.74 -13.83 7.92
C ILE A 15 36.40 -13.09 8.02
N ALA A 16 36.31 -12.05 8.85
CA ALA A 16 35.09 -11.27 9.04
C ALA A 16 34.64 -10.60 7.73
N PHE A 17 35.58 -10.00 6.99
CA PHE A 17 35.32 -9.37 5.70
C PHE A 17 34.87 -10.40 4.66
N SER A 18 35.51 -11.58 4.61
CA SER A 18 35.12 -12.65 3.68
C SER A 18 33.71 -13.18 3.98
N ILE A 19 33.37 -13.40 5.25
CA ILE A 19 32.02 -13.81 5.65
C ILE A 19 31.01 -12.71 5.30
N PHE A 20 31.33 -11.45 5.58
CA PHE A 20 30.48 -10.31 5.25
C PHE A 20 30.26 -10.22 3.73
N SER A 21 31.32 -10.22 2.92
CA SER A 21 31.22 -10.22 1.45
C SER A 21 30.45 -11.43 0.94
N TYR A 22 30.70 -12.62 1.47
CA TYR A 22 29.95 -13.82 1.10
C TYR A 22 28.45 -13.65 1.37
N VAL A 23 28.05 -13.21 2.57
CA VAL A 23 26.65 -12.94 2.91
C VAL A 23 26.06 -11.84 2.03
N MET A 24 26.82 -10.81 1.69
CA MET A 24 26.36 -9.68 0.86
C MET A 24 26.15 -10.06 -0.61
N PHE A 25 26.95 -11.00 -1.14
CA PHE A 25 26.92 -11.45 -2.53
C PHE A 25 26.32 -12.86 -2.71
N LEU A 26 25.66 -13.39 -1.69
CA LEU A 26 24.83 -14.59 -1.85
C LEU A 26 23.87 -14.34 -3.03
N PRO A 27 23.81 -15.24 -4.03
CA PRO A 27 22.95 -15.04 -5.19
C PRO A 27 21.49 -15.02 -4.73
N THR A 28 20.96 -13.81 -4.57
CA THR A 28 19.56 -13.55 -4.27
C THR A 28 18.76 -13.65 -5.57
N ASN A 29 18.80 -14.83 -6.20
CA ASN A 29 18.14 -15.13 -7.47
C ASN A 29 16.60 -14.96 -7.44
N LYS A 30 16.02 -14.50 -6.32
CA LYS A 30 14.59 -14.27 -6.13
C LYS A 30 14.21 -12.83 -5.73
N ILE A 31 15.14 -11.97 -5.33
CA ILE A 31 14.76 -10.68 -4.72
C ILE A 31 14.51 -9.60 -5.77
N GLN A 32 15.23 -9.61 -6.89
CA GLN A 32 15.08 -8.59 -7.93
C GLN A 32 13.78 -8.73 -8.74
N ALA A 33 13.03 -9.83 -8.55
CA ALA A 33 11.73 -10.05 -9.19
C ALA A 33 10.52 -9.67 -8.31
N GLU A 34 10.73 -9.31 -7.04
CA GLU A 34 9.65 -9.38 -6.05
C GLU A 34 9.36 -8.07 -5.27
N THR A 35 10.18 -7.04 -5.39
CA THR A 35 9.67 -5.68 -5.18
C THR A 35 8.74 -5.38 -6.35
N PRO A 36 7.44 -5.09 -6.14
CA PRO A 36 6.68 -4.48 -7.21
C PRO A 36 7.31 -3.11 -7.42
N LEU A 37 8.26 -3.04 -8.36
CA LEU A 37 8.46 -1.84 -9.15
C LEU A 37 7.06 -1.33 -9.50
N PRO A 38 6.78 -0.02 -9.44
CA PRO A 38 5.48 0.50 -9.81
C PRO A 38 5.10 -0.16 -11.14
N LEU A 39 3.98 -0.91 -11.13
CA LEU A 39 3.56 -1.70 -12.29
C LEU A 39 3.69 -0.77 -13.49
N ASN A 40 4.60 -1.11 -14.42
CA ASN A 40 4.75 -0.32 -15.62
C ASN A 40 3.36 -0.23 -16.27
N GLU A 41 3.06 0.89 -16.93
CA GLU A 41 1.69 1.17 -17.37
C GLU A 41 1.15 0.06 -18.26
N ASP A 42 2.01 -0.52 -19.11
CA ASP A 42 1.67 -1.65 -19.98
C ASP A 42 1.23 -2.88 -19.20
N TYR A 43 1.97 -3.29 -18.16
CA TYR A 43 1.58 -4.43 -17.33
C TYR A 43 0.28 -4.15 -16.59
N TYR A 44 0.13 -2.95 -16.02
CA TYR A 44 -1.09 -2.52 -15.34
C TYR A 44 -2.34 -2.60 -16.25
N LEU A 45 -2.22 -2.16 -17.50
CA LEU A 45 -3.30 -2.26 -18.48
C LEU A 45 -3.56 -3.71 -18.89
N SER A 46 -2.50 -4.48 -19.15
CA SER A 46 -2.63 -5.86 -19.63
C SER A 46 -3.35 -6.78 -18.64
N VAL A 47 -3.04 -6.68 -17.33
CA VAL A 47 -3.69 -7.51 -16.31
C VAL A 47 -5.17 -7.16 -16.15
N GLN A 48 -5.53 -5.88 -16.29
CA GLN A 48 -6.93 -5.46 -16.25
C GLN A 48 -7.69 -5.90 -17.49
N GLN A 49 -7.11 -5.76 -18.68
CA GLN A 49 -7.71 -6.25 -19.92
C GLN A 49 -7.99 -7.75 -19.86
N ASP A 50 -7.01 -8.55 -19.42
CA ASP A 50 -7.17 -9.99 -19.27
C ASP A 50 -8.32 -10.34 -18.30
N PHE A 51 -8.39 -9.68 -17.16
CA PHE A 51 -9.47 -9.89 -16.19
C PHE A 51 -10.85 -9.50 -16.75
N PHE A 52 -11.02 -8.27 -17.24
CA PHE A 52 -12.32 -7.79 -17.70
C PHE A 52 -12.82 -8.51 -18.95
N SER A 53 -11.92 -9.08 -19.77
CA SER A 53 -12.30 -9.93 -20.91
C SER A 53 -13.01 -11.23 -20.51
N LYS A 54 -12.88 -11.64 -19.25
CA LYS A 54 -13.43 -12.90 -18.69
C LYS A 54 -14.64 -12.68 -17.80
N ILE A 55 -15.00 -11.43 -17.49
CA ILE A 55 -16.14 -11.13 -16.64
C ILE A 55 -17.42 -11.30 -17.43
N ASP A 56 -18.38 -12.02 -16.84
CA ASP A 56 -19.73 -12.12 -17.38
C ASP A 56 -20.51 -10.83 -17.07
N PRO A 57 -20.89 -10.04 -18.11
CA PRO A 57 -21.66 -8.82 -17.92
C PRO A 57 -23.13 -9.06 -17.55
N TYR A 58 -23.59 -10.31 -17.51
CA TYR A 58 -24.94 -10.70 -17.08
C TYR A 58 -25.00 -11.09 -15.59
N GLU A 59 -23.85 -11.32 -14.95
CA GLU A 59 -23.76 -11.53 -13.50
C GLU A 59 -23.94 -10.21 -12.74
N LYS A 60 -24.53 -10.28 -11.55
CA LYS A 60 -24.64 -9.13 -10.64
C LYS A 60 -23.28 -8.91 -9.97
N ASN A 61 -22.48 -8.04 -10.56
CA ASN A 61 -21.12 -7.78 -10.10
C ASN A 61 -21.04 -6.54 -9.19
N VAL A 62 -20.29 -6.67 -8.10
CA VAL A 62 -19.84 -5.56 -7.26
C VAL A 62 -18.32 -5.47 -7.38
N PHE A 63 -17.82 -4.31 -7.81
CA PHE A 63 -16.38 -4.07 -7.91
C PHE A 63 -15.91 -3.12 -6.83
N ILE A 64 -14.97 -3.59 -6.01
CA ILE A 64 -14.30 -2.81 -4.98
C ILE A 64 -12.97 -2.32 -5.57
N ILE A 65 -12.78 -1.01 -5.67
CA ILE A 65 -11.62 -0.36 -6.29
C ILE A 65 -10.92 0.59 -5.31
N GLY A 66 -9.60 0.69 -5.45
CA GLY A 66 -8.73 1.53 -4.63
C GLY A 66 -7.31 0.97 -4.56
N SER A 67 -6.51 1.57 -3.68
CA SER A 67 -5.08 1.25 -3.51
C SER A 67 -4.87 0.03 -2.59
N SER A 68 -3.65 -0.14 -2.07
CA SER A 68 -3.33 -1.14 -1.04
C SER A 68 -4.13 -0.98 0.26
N TYR A 69 -4.67 0.21 0.54
CA TYR A 69 -5.39 0.48 1.79
C TYR A 69 -6.66 -0.36 1.97
N ILE A 70 -7.25 -0.86 0.88
CA ILE A 70 -8.45 -1.70 0.93
C ILE A 70 -8.17 -3.20 0.73
N MET A 71 -6.89 -3.61 0.75
CA MET A 71 -6.51 -5.01 0.48
C MET A 71 -7.14 -6.01 1.44
N ALA A 72 -7.41 -5.59 2.67
CA ALA A 72 -7.92 -6.44 3.72
C ALA A 72 -9.40 -6.80 3.55
N LEU A 73 -10.12 -6.11 2.66
CA LEU A 73 -11.52 -6.38 2.39
C LEU A 73 -11.71 -7.79 1.83
N ASN A 74 -12.40 -8.60 2.63
CA ASN A 74 -12.66 -10.00 2.37
C ASN A 74 -13.92 -10.15 1.53
N THR A 75 -13.74 -10.43 0.25
CA THR A 75 -14.80 -10.64 -0.73
C THR A 75 -15.77 -11.75 -0.33
N THR A 76 -15.27 -12.85 0.26
CA THR A 76 -16.10 -13.96 0.75
C THR A 76 -16.98 -13.52 1.91
N GLN A 77 -16.43 -12.74 2.84
CA GLN A 77 -17.21 -12.18 3.96
C GLN A 77 -18.31 -11.25 3.46
N ILE A 78 -17.98 -10.35 2.54
CA ILE A 78 -18.94 -9.40 1.94
C ILE A 78 -20.04 -10.16 1.18
N HIS A 79 -19.66 -11.13 0.35
CA HIS A 79 -20.61 -11.99 -0.36
C HIS A 79 -21.57 -12.69 0.61
N ASN A 80 -21.04 -13.35 1.64
CA ASN A 80 -21.86 -14.06 2.62
C ASN A 80 -22.82 -13.11 3.36
N TYR A 81 -22.35 -11.93 3.74
CA TYR A 81 -23.18 -10.92 4.39
C TYR A 81 -24.36 -10.50 3.50
N LEU A 82 -24.10 -10.21 2.22
CA LEU A 82 -25.13 -9.81 1.27
C LEU A 82 -26.09 -10.96 0.94
N ALA A 83 -25.56 -12.18 0.76
CA ALA A 83 -26.37 -13.37 0.48
C ALA A 83 -27.36 -13.69 1.61
N LEU A 84 -26.98 -13.46 2.88
CA LEU A 84 -27.89 -13.57 4.03
C LEU A 84 -29.05 -12.57 4.01
N ASN A 85 -28.95 -11.53 3.18
CA ASN A 85 -29.97 -10.50 2.98
C ASN A 85 -30.65 -10.61 1.60
N ASP A 86 -30.69 -11.82 1.03
CA ASP A 86 -31.29 -12.13 -0.28
C ASP A 86 -30.65 -11.36 -1.46
N LYS A 87 -29.37 -11.02 -1.34
CA LYS A 87 -28.59 -10.34 -2.37
C LYS A 87 -27.44 -11.22 -2.87
N ASP A 88 -27.66 -11.90 -3.98
CA ASP A 88 -26.63 -12.71 -4.63
C ASP A 88 -25.79 -11.86 -5.60
N TYR A 89 -24.62 -11.44 -5.13
CA TYR A 89 -23.64 -10.65 -5.89
C TYR A 89 -22.30 -11.37 -5.96
N GLN A 90 -21.66 -11.30 -7.14
CA GLN A 90 -20.24 -11.62 -7.27
C GLN A 90 -19.41 -10.43 -6.83
N ILE A 91 -18.54 -10.65 -5.84
CA ILE A 91 -17.74 -9.59 -5.22
C ILE A 91 -16.30 -9.70 -5.68
N TYR A 92 -15.79 -8.62 -6.29
CA TYR A 92 -14.40 -8.55 -6.70
C TYR A 92 -13.66 -7.41 -6.00
N ASN A 93 -12.54 -7.72 -5.34
CA ASN A 93 -11.60 -6.74 -4.82
C ASN A 93 -10.50 -6.50 -5.86
N LEU A 94 -10.66 -5.41 -6.61
CA LEU A 94 -9.81 -4.99 -7.71
C LEU A 94 -8.71 -4.02 -7.26
N SER A 95 -8.34 -4.06 -5.98
CA SER A 95 -7.28 -3.24 -5.44
C SER A 95 -5.92 -3.56 -6.06
N ILE A 96 -5.11 -2.52 -6.22
CA ILE A 96 -3.76 -2.60 -6.81
C ILE A 96 -2.80 -1.76 -5.96
N PHE A 97 -1.59 -2.28 -5.71
CA PHE A 97 -0.56 -1.55 -4.96
C PHE A 97 -0.20 -0.23 -5.64
N GLY A 98 -0.25 0.87 -4.88
CA GLY A 98 0.05 2.20 -5.38
C GLY A 98 -0.91 2.68 -6.49
N ASP A 99 -2.07 2.05 -6.63
CA ASP A 99 -3.12 2.58 -7.49
C ASP A 99 -3.66 3.89 -6.92
N GLY A 100 -3.87 4.85 -7.80
CA GLY A 100 -4.31 6.19 -7.43
C GLY A 100 -5.33 6.68 -8.43
N ILE A 101 -6.07 7.73 -8.04
CA ILE A 101 -7.26 8.20 -8.77
C ILE A 101 -7.01 8.42 -10.27
N LYS A 102 -5.90 9.07 -10.63
CA LYS A 102 -5.55 9.34 -12.04
C LYS A 102 -5.27 8.05 -12.82
N LYS A 103 -4.60 7.08 -12.20
CA LYS A 103 -4.29 5.80 -12.82
C LYS A 103 -5.55 4.95 -12.99
N ARG A 104 -6.43 4.92 -11.99
CA ARG A 104 -7.73 4.25 -12.08
C ARG A 104 -8.62 4.86 -13.18
N ALA A 105 -8.58 6.18 -13.34
CA ALA A 105 -9.34 6.88 -14.37
C ALA A 105 -8.98 6.46 -15.80
N THR A 106 -7.78 5.96 -16.08
CA THR A 106 -7.42 5.45 -17.42
C THR A 106 -8.05 4.10 -17.74
N THR A 107 -8.50 3.36 -16.71
CA THR A 107 -9.09 2.01 -16.84
C THR A 107 -10.59 1.96 -16.53
N ILE A 108 -11.21 3.12 -16.27
CA ILE A 108 -12.62 3.19 -15.89
C ILE A 108 -13.56 2.65 -16.97
N ASP A 109 -13.20 2.79 -18.25
CA ASP A 109 -14.03 2.29 -19.35
C ASP A 109 -14.08 0.75 -19.38
N MET A 110 -13.02 0.07 -18.90
CA MET A 110 -13.01 -1.39 -18.75
C MET A 110 -13.96 -1.83 -17.63
N ILE A 111 -13.92 -1.13 -16.48
CA ILE A 111 -14.85 -1.32 -15.36
C ILE A 111 -16.30 -1.17 -15.84
N ILE A 112 -16.60 -0.09 -16.59
CA ILE A 112 -17.94 0.18 -17.11
C ILE A 112 -18.39 -0.90 -18.10
N SER A 113 -17.48 -1.36 -18.97
CA SER A 113 -17.79 -2.37 -19.99
C SER A 113 -18.22 -3.71 -19.39
N ALA A 114 -17.74 -4.02 -18.18
CA ALA A 114 -18.11 -5.21 -17.41
C ALA A 114 -19.45 -5.03 -16.63
N LYS A 115 -20.12 -3.88 -16.78
CA LYS A 115 -21.47 -3.57 -16.27
C LYS A 115 -21.71 -3.97 -14.80
N PRO A 116 -20.86 -3.56 -13.85
CA PRO A 116 -21.14 -3.80 -12.44
C PRO A 116 -22.43 -3.08 -12.02
N GLU A 117 -23.18 -3.67 -11.10
CA GLU A 117 -24.31 -2.97 -10.49
C GLU A 117 -23.82 -1.89 -9.51
N VAL A 118 -22.73 -2.19 -8.79
CA VAL A 118 -22.14 -1.30 -7.79
C VAL A 118 -20.62 -1.23 -7.96
N VAL A 119 -20.09 -0.01 -7.88
CA VAL A 119 -18.66 0.26 -7.66
C VAL A 119 -18.47 0.82 -6.26
N VAL A 120 -17.67 0.13 -5.46
CA VAL A 120 -17.24 0.57 -4.13
C VAL A 120 -15.85 1.16 -4.25
N TYR A 121 -15.69 2.45 -4.00
CA TYR A 121 -14.42 3.14 -4.11
C TYR A 121 -13.92 3.56 -2.73
N GLY A 122 -12.81 2.96 -2.29
CA GLY A 122 -12.10 3.40 -1.09
C GLY A 122 -11.07 4.47 -1.42
N ILE A 123 -11.16 5.62 -0.75
CA ILE A 123 -10.25 6.75 -0.90
C ILE A 123 -9.62 7.16 0.43
N THR A 124 -8.46 7.80 0.34
CA THR A 124 -7.71 8.37 1.47
C THR A 124 -7.28 9.80 1.16
N GLU A 125 -6.80 10.51 2.17
CA GLU A 125 -6.20 11.83 2.00
C GLU A 125 -5.00 11.81 1.04
N ASP A 126 -4.19 10.74 1.11
CA ASP A 126 -2.99 10.57 0.30
C ASP A 126 -3.31 10.59 -1.20
N ASP A 127 -4.48 10.08 -1.60
CA ASP A 127 -4.93 10.04 -2.99
C ASP A 127 -5.12 11.44 -3.60
N PHE A 128 -5.27 12.47 -2.76
CA PHE A 128 -5.47 13.87 -3.16
C PHE A 128 -4.26 14.76 -2.89
N SER A 129 -3.21 14.19 -2.30
CA SER A 129 -1.99 14.91 -1.97
C SER A 129 -1.02 14.95 -3.15
N ASP A 130 -0.28 16.05 -3.29
CA ASP A 130 0.85 16.09 -4.23
C ASP A 130 1.96 15.14 -3.74
N PRO A 131 2.63 14.41 -4.64
CA PRO A 131 3.77 13.58 -4.27
C PRO A 131 4.84 14.43 -3.61
N ILE A 132 5.34 13.96 -2.48
CA ILE A 132 6.42 14.62 -1.76
C ILE A 132 7.69 14.49 -2.61
N PRO A 133 8.35 15.60 -2.99
CA PRO A 133 9.59 15.53 -3.74
C PRO A 133 10.62 14.68 -2.99
N VAL A 134 11.27 13.73 -3.66
CA VAL A 134 12.26 12.81 -3.04
C VAL A 134 13.35 13.57 -2.25
N ASN A 135 13.65 14.80 -2.65
CA ASN A 135 14.65 15.68 -2.04
C ASN A 135 14.24 16.23 -0.66
N THR A 136 12.99 16.10 -0.21
CA THR A 136 12.54 16.51 1.13
C THR A 136 12.48 15.35 2.12
N LEU A 137 12.58 14.10 1.67
CA LEU A 137 12.64 12.90 2.53
C LEU A 137 14.01 12.72 3.20
N SER A 138 15.00 13.52 2.82
CA SER A 138 16.39 13.48 3.30
C SER A 138 16.69 14.54 4.37
N ALA A 139 15.67 15.16 4.98
CA ALA A 139 15.86 15.98 6.17
C ALA A 139 16.22 15.08 7.37
N LYS A 140 17.48 14.61 7.41
CA LYS A 140 18.06 13.98 8.59
C LYS A 140 17.90 14.94 9.76
N PRO A 141 17.58 14.45 10.98
CA PRO A 141 17.59 15.30 12.16
C PRO A 141 18.94 16.02 12.23
N THR A 142 18.94 17.29 12.66
CA THR A 142 20.16 18.10 12.83
C THR A 142 21.09 17.42 13.82
N SER A 143 21.97 16.55 13.32
CA SER A 143 22.97 15.87 14.11
C SER A 143 24.12 16.83 14.38
N ILE A 144 24.47 16.99 15.66
CA ILE A 144 25.66 17.73 16.10
C ILE A 144 26.94 16.96 15.70
N LEU A 145 26.81 15.66 15.44
CA LEU A 145 27.89 14.78 15.00
C LEU A 145 27.92 14.69 13.46
N PRO A 146 29.12 14.66 12.85
CA PRO A 146 29.25 14.41 11.41
C PRO A 146 28.56 13.09 11.06
N ASP A 147 27.87 13.09 9.93
CA ASP A 147 27.14 11.92 9.45
C ASP A 147 28.13 10.78 9.16
N PRO A 148 28.07 9.66 9.91
CA PRO A 148 28.95 8.52 9.64
C PRO A 148 28.82 8.03 8.20
N HIS A 149 27.65 8.23 7.58
CA HIS A 149 27.36 7.87 6.20
C HIS A 149 28.26 8.59 5.20
N GLU A 150 28.63 9.86 5.43
CA GLU A 150 29.56 10.59 4.56
C GLU A 150 30.98 10.03 4.67
N PHE A 151 31.40 9.64 5.88
CA PHE A 151 32.72 9.06 6.11
C PHE A 151 32.85 7.67 5.46
N PHE A 152 31.78 6.88 5.53
CA PHE A 152 31.73 5.57 4.88
C PHE A 152 31.59 5.69 3.36
N HIS A 153 30.77 6.60 2.82
CA HIS A 153 30.60 6.76 1.37
C HIS A 153 31.90 7.03 0.63
N VAL A 154 32.71 7.99 1.08
CA VAL A 154 33.99 8.30 0.41
C VAL A 154 34.94 7.09 0.42
N GLY A 155 34.93 6.30 1.51
CA GLY A 155 35.73 5.08 1.61
C GLY A 155 35.17 3.92 0.78
N PHE A 156 33.86 3.71 0.78
CA PHE A 156 33.19 2.65 0.05
C PHE A 156 33.19 2.91 -1.45
N ASP A 157 32.91 4.13 -1.92
CA ASP A 157 33.00 4.51 -3.33
C ASP A 157 34.40 4.26 -3.89
N MET A 158 35.43 4.54 -3.10
CA MET A 158 36.82 4.26 -3.49
C MET A 158 37.07 2.75 -3.63
N ILE A 159 36.53 1.94 -2.72
CA ILE A 159 36.61 0.47 -2.72
C ILE A 159 35.79 -0.13 -3.87
N GLU A 160 34.56 0.32 -4.08
CA GLU A 160 33.66 -0.12 -5.16
C GLU A 160 34.30 0.13 -6.53
N ASN A 161 34.79 1.36 -6.75
CA ASN A 161 35.39 1.73 -8.01
C ASN A 161 36.72 0.98 -8.28
N HIS A 162 37.52 0.70 -7.24
CA HIS A 162 38.78 -0.04 -7.39
C HIS A 162 38.60 -1.56 -7.51
N LEU A 163 37.63 -2.13 -6.78
CA LEU A 163 37.38 -3.58 -6.75
C LEU A 163 36.26 -4.03 -7.70
N LYS A 164 35.57 -3.10 -8.36
CA LYS A 164 34.38 -3.35 -9.21
C LYS A 164 33.30 -4.15 -8.49
N LEU A 165 33.10 -3.85 -7.22
CA LEU A 165 32.06 -4.44 -6.38
C LEU A 165 30.86 -3.49 -6.37
N ASN A 166 29.65 -4.02 -6.55
CA ASN A 166 28.42 -3.25 -6.41
C ASN A 166 27.80 -3.61 -5.05
N PHE A 167 28.02 -2.79 -4.02
CA PHE A 167 27.30 -2.97 -2.77
C PHE A 167 25.84 -2.51 -2.94
N PRO A 168 24.89 -3.16 -2.25
CA PRO A 168 23.50 -2.73 -2.24
C PRO A 168 23.34 -1.44 -1.43
N ASP A 169 22.42 -0.57 -1.85
CA ASP A 169 22.11 0.72 -1.19
C ASP A 169 21.75 0.59 0.30
N SER A 170 21.27 -0.58 0.72
CA SER A 170 21.01 -0.89 2.12
C SER A 170 21.65 -2.22 2.53
N PRO A 171 22.96 -2.22 2.88
CA PRO A 171 23.68 -3.42 3.31
C PRO A 171 23.04 -4.09 4.53
N LYS A 172 22.46 -3.29 5.42
CA LYS A 172 21.69 -3.77 6.58
C LYS A 172 20.45 -4.57 6.15
N ALA A 173 19.69 -4.09 5.16
CA ALA A 173 18.49 -4.78 4.70
C ALA A 173 18.84 -6.11 4.03
N VAL A 174 19.88 -6.12 3.19
CA VAL A 174 20.37 -7.35 2.53
C VAL A 174 20.87 -8.36 3.57
N THR A 175 21.67 -7.91 4.54
CA THR A 175 22.13 -8.77 5.65
C THR A 175 20.95 -9.37 6.43
N TRP A 176 19.95 -8.56 6.76
CA TRP A 176 18.77 -9.02 7.51
C TRP A 176 17.92 -10.02 6.74
N VAL A 177 17.78 -9.85 5.42
CA VAL A 177 17.09 -10.83 4.56
C VAL A 177 17.87 -12.14 4.49
N ASN A 178 19.18 -12.08 4.23
CA ASN A 178 20.01 -13.27 4.10
C ASN A 178 20.12 -14.05 5.42
N LEU A 179 20.20 -13.36 6.56
CA LEU A 179 20.16 -14.00 7.88
C LEU A 179 18.84 -14.74 8.10
N ARG A 180 17.69 -14.13 7.77
CA ARG A 180 16.38 -14.79 7.88
C ARG A 180 16.29 -16.01 6.97
N GLN A 181 16.81 -15.92 5.75
CA GLN A 181 16.87 -17.05 4.82
C GLN A 181 17.71 -18.21 5.38
N ILE A 182 18.90 -17.93 5.93
CA ILE A 182 19.77 -18.94 6.56
C ILE A 182 19.10 -19.57 7.78
N MET A 183 18.37 -18.79 8.56
CA MET A 183 17.66 -19.26 9.76
C MET A 183 16.36 -20.03 9.45
N GLY A 184 15.97 -20.17 8.17
CA GLY A 184 14.69 -20.78 7.79
C GLY A 184 13.47 -19.97 8.27
N THR A 185 13.66 -18.72 8.67
CA THR A 185 12.63 -17.76 9.10
C THR A 185 12.37 -16.67 8.07
N GLY A 186 13.02 -16.77 6.90
CA GLY A 186 12.64 -16.02 5.72
C GLY A 186 11.22 -16.43 5.39
N ALA A 187 10.27 -15.56 5.75
CA ALA A 187 8.86 -15.75 5.46
C ALA A 187 8.72 -16.27 4.03
N ASP A 188 7.92 -17.30 3.81
CA ASP A 188 7.53 -17.71 2.46
C ASP A 188 7.15 -16.45 1.69
N HIS A 189 7.99 -16.09 0.73
CA HIS A 189 7.80 -14.95 -0.16
C HIS A 189 6.75 -15.27 -1.23
N GLU A 190 6.16 -16.46 -1.20
CA GLU A 190 5.08 -16.84 -2.11
C GLU A 190 3.94 -15.85 -1.94
N LYS A 191 3.75 -15.03 -2.96
CA LYS A 191 2.64 -14.10 -3.02
C LYS A 191 1.39 -14.84 -3.47
N TYR A 192 0.29 -14.66 -2.75
CA TYR A 192 -0.98 -15.33 -3.06
C TYR A 192 -2.14 -14.34 -3.05
N SER A 193 -3.24 -14.69 -3.72
CA SER A 193 -4.48 -13.92 -3.60
C SER A 193 -5.11 -14.22 -2.25
N PRO A 194 -5.37 -13.22 -1.40
CA PRO A 194 -5.87 -13.46 -0.04
C PRO A 194 -7.27 -14.06 -0.01
N TYR A 195 -8.09 -13.71 -0.99
CA TYR A 195 -9.49 -14.13 -1.10
C TYR A 195 -9.84 -14.44 -2.56
N PRO A 196 -10.87 -15.28 -2.82
CA PRO A 196 -11.51 -15.37 -4.13
C PRO A 196 -11.91 -13.99 -4.65
N GLY A 197 -11.97 -13.79 -5.97
CA GLY A 197 -12.35 -12.48 -6.54
C GLY A 197 -11.33 -11.34 -6.25
N SER A 198 -10.10 -11.64 -5.84
CA SER A 198 -9.00 -10.67 -5.70
C SER A 198 -7.93 -10.90 -6.77
N PRO A 199 -8.18 -10.55 -8.04
CA PRO A 199 -7.36 -10.99 -9.17
C PRO A 199 -5.99 -10.30 -9.23
N PHE A 200 -5.91 -9.03 -8.82
CA PHE A 200 -4.70 -8.22 -9.04
C PHE A 200 -3.76 -8.21 -7.85
N MET A 201 -4.28 -8.14 -6.63
CA MET A 201 -3.45 -8.06 -5.45
C MET A 201 -2.96 -9.44 -5.01
N LYS A 202 -1.63 -9.55 -4.87
CA LYS A 202 -0.98 -10.70 -4.27
C LYS A 202 -0.25 -10.26 -3.01
N ILE A 203 -0.53 -10.91 -1.90
CA ILE A 203 0.03 -10.58 -0.58
C ILE A 203 1.01 -11.66 -0.14
N SER A 204 1.87 -11.31 0.80
CA SER A 204 2.70 -12.27 1.54
C SER A 204 2.09 -12.57 2.91
N SER A 205 2.62 -13.59 3.58
CA SER A 205 2.27 -13.89 4.97
C SER A 205 2.46 -12.70 5.91
N ALA A 206 3.41 -11.80 5.63
CA ALA A 206 3.63 -10.60 6.44
C ALA A 206 2.39 -9.68 6.49
N ASN A 207 1.65 -9.55 5.39
CA ASN A 207 0.44 -8.72 5.32
C ASN A 207 -0.70 -9.26 6.20
N THR A 208 -0.61 -10.52 6.66
CA THR A 208 -1.61 -11.13 7.55
C THR A 208 -1.33 -10.86 9.03
N VAL A 209 -0.14 -10.36 9.36
CA VAL A 209 0.29 -10.16 10.75
C VAL A 209 -0.27 -8.86 11.27
N THR A 210 -0.99 -8.95 12.39
CA THR A 210 -1.35 -7.80 13.21
C THR A 210 -0.20 -7.48 14.16
N ILE A 211 0.19 -6.21 14.22
CA ILE A 211 1.26 -5.74 15.10
C ILE A 211 0.73 -5.21 16.44
N SER A 212 1.62 -5.10 17.42
CA SER A 212 1.25 -4.60 18.76
C SER A 212 1.07 -3.08 18.79
N ASP A 213 0.31 -2.57 19.78
CA ASP A 213 0.19 -1.13 20.02
C ASP A 213 1.54 -0.44 20.23
N LEU A 214 2.47 -1.11 20.93
CA LEU A 214 3.83 -0.60 21.12
C LEU A 214 4.58 -0.46 19.79
N GLU A 215 4.40 -1.41 18.87
CA GLU A 215 5.00 -1.36 17.55
C GLU A 215 4.40 -0.26 16.69
N LEU A 216 3.07 -0.09 16.72
CA LEU A 216 2.36 1.02 16.07
C LEU A 216 2.87 2.38 16.58
N LYS A 217 3.05 2.54 17.90
CA LYS A 217 3.62 3.76 18.49
C LYS A 217 5.04 4.03 17.99
N ASN A 218 5.85 2.98 17.88
CA ASN A 218 7.23 3.12 17.41
C ASN A 218 7.30 3.55 15.93
N GLN A 219 6.31 3.15 15.11
CA GLN A 219 6.24 3.56 13.70
C GLN A 219 6.06 5.07 13.52
N VAL A 220 5.46 5.76 14.50
CA VAL A 220 5.25 7.22 14.47
C VAL A 220 6.57 7.99 14.31
N ALA A 221 7.65 7.48 14.89
CA ALA A 221 8.97 8.11 14.81
C ALA A 221 9.59 8.05 13.40
N TYR A 222 9.05 7.22 12.52
CA TYR A 222 9.53 7.00 11.16
C TYR A 222 8.58 7.58 10.10
N LEU A 223 7.53 8.30 10.50
CA LEU A 223 6.64 8.96 9.57
C LEU A 223 7.41 10.05 8.81
N GLY A 224 7.27 10.02 7.49
CA GLY A 224 7.71 11.11 6.64
C GLY A 224 6.83 12.35 6.81
N PRO A 225 7.21 13.48 6.19
CA PRO A 225 6.31 14.62 6.08
C PRO A 225 5.02 14.20 5.37
N PHE A 226 3.92 14.91 5.63
CA PHE A 226 2.69 14.79 4.85
C PHE A 226 2.79 15.61 3.57
N GLY A 227 2.13 15.14 2.51
CA GLY A 227 1.97 15.91 1.27
C GLY A 227 1.04 17.12 1.48
N GLN A 228 0.94 17.97 0.47
CA GLN A 228 -0.04 19.05 0.45
C GLN A 228 -1.27 18.63 -0.35
N ILE A 229 -2.46 18.79 0.23
CA ILE A 229 -3.72 18.65 -0.48
C ILE A 229 -4.11 20.02 -1.01
N LYS A 230 -4.33 20.12 -2.32
CA LYS A 230 -4.84 21.36 -2.94
C LYS A 230 -6.34 21.51 -2.69
N PRO A 231 -6.84 22.75 -2.58
CA PRO A 231 -8.27 23.00 -2.42
C PRO A 231 -9.05 22.51 -3.65
N PRO A 232 -10.35 22.22 -3.52
CA PRO A 232 -11.14 21.53 -4.55
C PRO A 232 -11.02 22.11 -5.97
N GLN A 233 -11.02 23.44 -6.10
CA GLN A 233 -10.91 24.15 -7.38
C GLN A 233 -9.60 23.89 -8.14
N ASN A 234 -8.54 23.54 -7.42
CA ASN A 234 -7.19 23.38 -7.97
C ASN A 234 -6.65 21.94 -7.83
N ASN A 235 -7.45 21.01 -7.31
CA ASN A 235 -7.00 19.65 -7.07
C ASN A 235 -7.14 18.77 -8.33
N PRO A 236 -6.03 18.35 -8.97
CA PRO A 236 -6.09 17.57 -10.20
C PRO A 236 -6.57 16.14 -9.96
N TYR A 237 -6.40 15.58 -8.76
CA TYR A 237 -6.89 14.25 -8.40
C TYR A 237 -8.40 14.27 -8.24
N LEU A 238 -8.95 15.29 -7.56
CA LEU A 238 -10.40 15.50 -7.50
C LEU A 238 -11.01 15.65 -8.89
N LYS A 239 -10.37 16.41 -9.80
CA LYS A 239 -10.83 16.51 -11.19
C LYS A 239 -10.94 15.13 -11.85
N SER A 240 -9.94 14.26 -11.67
CA SER A 240 -9.97 12.90 -12.21
C SER A 240 -11.01 12.00 -11.52
N LEU A 241 -11.20 12.11 -10.21
CA LEU A 241 -12.25 11.37 -9.51
C LEU A 241 -13.63 11.79 -10.01
N LYS A 242 -13.87 13.09 -10.18
CA LYS A 242 -15.11 13.61 -10.78
C LYS A 242 -15.38 13.01 -12.15
N GLN A 243 -14.36 12.90 -13.01
CA GLN A 243 -14.52 12.23 -14.31
C GLN A 243 -14.90 10.76 -14.18
N VAL A 244 -14.33 10.04 -13.21
CA VAL A 244 -14.70 8.65 -12.93
C VAL A 244 -16.15 8.57 -12.46
N LEU A 245 -16.56 9.39 -11.49
CA LEU A 245 -17.91 9.41 -10.97
C LEU A 245 -18.95 9.84 -12.02
N ASP A 246 -18.63 10.82 -12.86
CA ASP A 246 -19.47 11.26 -13.98
C ASP A 246 -19.72 10.07 -14.94
N LYS A 247 -18.67 9.35 -15.36
CA LYS A 247 -18.81 8.18 -16.24
C LYS A 247 -19.60 7.03 -15.61
N LEU A 248 -19.41 6.76 -14.32
CA LEU A 248 -20.17 5.73 -13.61
C LEU A 248 -21.67 6.10 -13.56
N LYS A 249 -21.98 7.36 -13.24
CA LYS A 249 -23.35 7.89 -13.20
C LYS A 249 -24.02 7.83 -14.57
N GLU A 250 -23.33 8.25 -15.64
CA GLU A 250 -23.81 8.18 -17.03
C GLU A 250 -24.18 6.77 -17.47
N ASN A 251 -23.53 5.75 -16.90
CA ASN A 251 -23.78 4.34 -17.19
C ASN A 251 -24.73 3.67 -16.17
N ASN A 252 -25.40 4.45 -15.32
CA ASN A 252 -26.32 3.98 -14.28
C ASN A 252 -25.70 2.98 -13.28
N ILE A 253 -24.40 3.11 -13.02
CA ILE A 253 -23.68 2.29 -12.04
C ILE A 253 -23.79 2.96 -10.68
N LYS A 254 -24.27 2.23 -9.67
CA LYS A 254 -24.35 2.74 -8.29
C LYS A 254 -22.95 2.88 -7.71
N VAL A 255 -22.73 3.92 -6.92
CA VAL A 255 -21.43 4.18 -6.29
C VAL A 255 -21.56 4.15 -4.78
N VAL A 256 -20.64 3.47 -4.12
CA VAL A 256 -20.34 3.62 -2.69
C VAL A 256 -18.97 4.27 -2.60
N LEU A 257 -18.89 5.48 -2.05
CA LEU A 257 -17.61 6.16 -1.81
C LEU A 257 -17.36 6.20 -0.30
N PHE A 258 -16.21 5.69 0.15
CA PHE A 258 -15.88 5.66 1.56
C PHE A 258 -14.44 6.05 1.84
N VAL A 259 -14.20 6.64 3.01
CA VAL A 259 -12.87 6.98 3.48
C VAL A 259 -12.26 5.79 4.20
N VAL A 260 -11.15 5.28 3.68
CA VAL A 260 -10.45 4.12 4.25
C VAL A 260 -9.89 4.49 5.64
N PRO A 261 -9.97 3.59 6.64
CA PRO A 261 -9.42 3.89 7.96
C PRO A 261 -7.90 3.92 7.95
N HIS A 262 -7.34 4.91 8.65
CA HIS A 262 -5.95 4.96 9.07
C HIS A 262 -5.89 4.95 10.60
N HIS A 263 -4.78 4.48 11.17
CA HIS A 263 -4.61 4.47 12.62
C HIS A 263 -4.51 5.91 13.16
N ASN A 264 -5.07 6.19 14.35
CA ASN A 264 -5.07 7.54 14.93
C ASN A 264 -3.65 8.09 15.18
N TYR A 265 -2.67 7.21 15.39
CA TYR A 265 -1.27 7.61 15.48
C TYR A 265 -0.72 8.25 14.20
N LEU A 266 -1.20 7.86 13.02
CA LEU A 266 -0.91 8.57 11.78
C LEU A 266 -1.64 9.90 11.73
N LEU A 267 -2.96 9.87 11.94
CA LEU A 267 -3.83 11.03 11.80
C LEU A 267 -3.45 12.18 12.74
N SER A 268 -3.12 11.86 13.99
CA SER A 268 -2.63 12.85 14.97
C SER A 268 -1.34 13.59 14.59
N LYS A 269 -0.64 13.16 13.53
CA LYS A 269 0.54 13.84 12.98
C LYS A 269 0.24 14.65 11.72
N ALA A 270 -0.95 14.48 11.12
CA ALA A 270 -1.37 15.28 10.00
C ALA A 270 -1.53 16.75 10.41
N PRO A 271 -1.08 17.71 9.59
CA PRO A 271 -1.36 19.12 9.82
C PRO A 271 -2.88 19.39 9.76
N PRO A 272 -3.45 20.31 10.58
CA PRO A 272 -4.88 20.62 10.52
C PRO A 272 -5.38 21.00 9.12
N GLU A 273 -4.59 21.77 8.36
CA GLU A 273 -4.93 22.18 6.99
C GLU A 273 -5.08 20.97 6.03
N TYR A 274 -4.36 19.87 6.28
CA TYR A 274 -4.43 18.65 5.48
C TYR A 274 -5.81 17.99 5.64
N GLU A 275 -6.27 17.84 6.89
CA GLU A 275 -7.60 17.28 7.20
C GLU A 275 -8.73 18.22 6.73
N GLU A 276 -8.62 19.52 7.03
CA GLU A 276 -9.63 20.51 6.64
C GLU A 276 -9.81 20.58 5.11
N THR A 277 -8.72 20.52 4.35
CA THR A 277 -8.80 20.56 2.89
C THR A 277 -9.42 19.28 2.32
N PHE A 278 -9.09 18.12 2.90
CA PHE A 278 -9.74 16.86 2.52
C PHE A 278 -11.24 16.88 2.81
N ASP A 279 -11.67 17.41 3.95
CA ASP A 279 -13.08 17.58 4.28
C ASP A 279 -13.83 18.48 3.28
N PHE A 280 -13.18 19.53 2.76
CA PHE A 280 -13.75 20.34 1.68
C PHE A 280 -13.88 19.56 0.37
N ILE A 281 -12.94 18.67 0.07
CA ILE A 281 -13.04 17.77 -1.09
C ILE A 281 -14.23 16.82 -0.94
N LEU A 282 -14.42 16.22 0.25
CA LEU A 282 -15.54 15.31 0.49
C LEU A 282 -16.89 16.03 0.32
N LYS A 283 -17.05 17.22 0.90
CA LYS A 283 -18.27 18.03 0.76
C LYS A 283 -18.57 18.38 -0.69
N ASP A 284 -17.55 18.78 -1.45
CA ASP A 284 -17.71 19.10 -2.88
C ASP A 284 -18.19 17.88 -3.69
N ILE A 285 -17.77 16.66 -3.33
CA ILE A 285 -18.27 15.42 -3.94
C ILE A 285 -19.72 15.15 -3.52
N GLU A 286 -20.02 15.22 -2.22
CA GLU A 286 -21.37 15.00 -1.68
C GLU A 286 -22.39 15.94 -2.35
N GLU A 287 -22.07 17.23 -2.45
CA GLU A 287 -22.93 18.26 -3.05
C GLU A 287 -23.10 18.06 -4.56
N LYS A 288 -22.02 17.76 -5.30
CA LYS A 288 -22.10 17.62 -6.77
C LYS A 288 -22.88 16.38 -7.21
N TYR A 289 -22.71 15.27 -6.49
CA TYR A 289 -23.23 13.97 -6.92
C TYR A 289 -24.49 13.52 -6.19
N GLU A 290 -24.92 14.26 -5.16
CA GLU A 290 -25.98 13.83 -4.23
C GLU A 290 -25.68 12.43 -3.67
N LEU A 291 -24.40 12.18 -3.40
CA LEU A 291 -23.85 10.91 -2.92
C LEU A 291 -23.50 11.06 -1.45
N ASN A 292 -23.88 10.08 -0.61
CA ASN A 292 -23.38 10.02 0.76
C ASN A 292 -21.95 9.46 0.75
N VAL A 293 -20.97 10.23 1.26
CA VAL A 293 -19.62 9.72 1.47
C VAL A 293 -19.53 9.11 2.86
N TYR A 294 -19.26 7.81 2.91
CA TYR A 294 -19.09 7.11 4.19
C TYR A 294 -17.78 7.55 4.84
N LYS A 295 -17.93 8.42 5.85
CA LYS A 295 -16.81 8.96 6.61
C LYS A 295 -16.05 7.88 7.36
N ARG A 296 -14.76 8.14 7.62
CA ARG A 296 -13.89 7.25 8.38
C ARG A 296 -14.51 6.93 9.75
N ASN A 297 -14.59 5.65 10.07
CA ASN A 297 -14.91 5.21 11.43
C ASN A 297 -13.63 5.25 12.30
N LEU A 298 -13.55 6.23 13.20
CA LEU A 298 -12.39 6.40 14.09
C LEU A 298 -12.23 5.27 15.12
N GLY A 299 -13.30 4.49 15.37
CA GLY A 299 -13.26 3.34 16.27
C GLY A 299 -12.37 2.19 15.77
N TYR A 300 -11.99 2.16 14.49
CA TYR A 300 -11.05 1.17 13.97
C TYR A 300 -9.68 1.26 14.64
N SER A 301 -9.26 2.44 15.10
CA SER A 301 -7.95 2.61 15.72
C SER A 301 -7.79 1.82 17.03
N ASP A 302 -8.89 1.55 17.73
CA ASP A 302 -8.87 0.80 19.00
C ASP A 302 -8.89 -0.71 18.80
N LEU A 303 -9.08 -1.18 17.55
CA LEU A 303 -9.17 -2.60 17.23
C LEU A 303 -7.79 -3.19 16.96
N PRO A 304 -7.51 -4.42 17.43
CA PRO A 304 -6.26 -5.13 17.15
C PRO A 304 -6.29 -5.77 15.75
N ILE A 305 -6.36 -4.94 14.71
CA ILE A 305 -6.49 -5.36 13.30
C ILE A 305 -5.38 -4.80 12.41
N TRP A 306 -4.50 -3.95 12.91
CA TRP A 306 -3.54 -3.19 12.11
C TRP A 306 -2.27 -3.97 11.75
N HIS A 307 -1.86 -3.90 10.49
CA HIS A 307 -0.56 -4.37 10.01
C HIS A 307 0.52 -3.29 10.18
N ASP A 308 0.13 -2.05 9.89
CA ASP A 308 0.93 -0.84 10.11
C ASP A 308 -0.03 0.34 10.37
N LEU A 309 0.51 1.56 10.41
CA LEU A 309 -0.28 2.77 10.66
C LEU A 309 -1.33 3.11 9.58
N SER A 310 -1.22 2.56 8.37
CA SER A 310 -2.09 2.85 7.23
C SER A 310 -2.84 1.62 6.70
N HIS A 311 -2.41 0.40 7.04
CA HIS A 311 -2.97 -0.83 6.51
C HIS A 311 -3.59 -1.71 7.60
N VAL A 312 -4.84 -2.10 7.36
CA VAL A 312 -5.49 -3.20 8.09
C VAL A 312 -4.85 -4.53 7.66
N ALA A 313 -4.56 -5.42 8.61
CA ALA A 313 -3.99 -6.74 8.36
C ALA A 313 -5.00 -7.65 7.64
N VAL A 314 -4.50 -8.53 6.78
CA VAL A 314 -5.32 -9.47 6.01
C VAL A 314 -5.53 -10.76 6.80
N ASN A 315 -6.44 -10.73 7.77
CA ASN A 315 -6.76 -11.89 8.60
C ASN A 315 -8.20 -11.83 9.14
N LYS A 316 -8.62 -12.88 9.86
CA LYS A 316 -9.99 -12.98 10.41
C LYS A 316 -10.36 -11.89 11.42
N LYS A 317 -9.40 -11.30 12.14
CA LYS A 317 -9.69 -10.22 13.11
C LYS A 317 -10.20 -8.96 12.41
N SER A 318 -9.83 -8.78 11.14
CA SER A 318 -10.22 -7.64 10.30
C SER A 318 -11.60 -7.77 9.67
N GLN A 319 -12.37 -8.82 10.00
CA GLN A 319 -13.74 -9.02 9.53
C GLN A 319 -14.65 -7.78 9.70
N PRO A 320 -14.62 -7.04 10.83
CA PRO A 320 -15.45 -5.84 11.00
C PRO A 320 -15.30 -4.83 9.86
N PHE A 321 -14.11 -4.72 9.27
CA PHE A 321 -13.87 -3.83 8.12
C PHE A 321 -14.64 -4.27 6.88
N SER A 322 -14.73 -5.58 6.63
CA SER A 322 -15.52 -6.12 5.53
C SER A 322 -17.02 -6.04 5.81
N ASP A 323 -17.45 -6.26 7.06
CA ASP A 323 -18.85 -6.18 7.46
C ASP A 323 -19.41 -4.77 7.28
N ASP A 324 -18.65 -3.75 7.65
CA ASP A 324 -19.08 -2.36 7.46
C ASP A 324 -19.18 -2.00 5.97
N VAL A 325 -18.22 -2.40 5.13
CA VAL A 325 -18.33 -2.19 3.68
C VAL A 325 -19.53 -2.95 3.10
N ALA A 326 -19.84 -4.15 3.59
CA ALA A 326 -21.01 -4.90 3.15
C ALA A 326 -22.33 -4.16 3.48
N LYS A 327 -22.43 -3.52 4.64
CA LYS A 327 -23.57 -2.65 4.99
C LYS A 327 -23.68 -1.45 4.04
N MET A 328 -22.56 -0.80 3.72
CA MET A 328 -22.57 0.32 2.76
C MET A 328 -23.07 -0.10 1.38
N ILE A 329 -22.71 -1.31 0.92
CA ILE A 329 -23.23 -1.88 -0.32
C ILE A 329 -24.74 -2.14 -0.17
N GLN A 330 -25.17 -2.74 0.93
CA GLN A 330 -26.58 -3.03 1.19
C GLN A 330 -27.44 -1.76 1.14
N ASP A 331 -27.01 -0.67 1.78
CA ASP A 331 -27.71 0.61 1.80
C ASP A 331 -28.06 1.14 0.39
N VAL A 332 -27.18 0.92 -0.60
CA VAL A 332 -27.39 1.43 -1.97
C VAL A 332 -28.12 0.45 -2.89
N VAL A 333 -28.18 -0.83 -2.54
CA VAL A 333 -28.88 -1.86 -3.34
C VAL A 333 -30.25 -2.27 -2.79
N GLY A 334 -30.64 -1.73 -1.64
CA GLY A 334 -31.94 -1.97 -0.97
C GLY A 334 -32.08 -3.40 -0.50
#